data_AF-A0A9P7JI49-F1
#
_entry.id   AF-A0A9P7JI49-F1
#
_cell.length_a   1.000
_cell.length_b   1.000
_cell.length_c   1.000
_cell.angle_alpha   90.00
_cell.angle_beta   90.00
_cell.angle_gamma   90.00
#
_symmetry.space_group_name_H-M   'P 1'
#
loop_
_entity.id
_entity.type
_entity.pdbx_description
1 polymer ?
#
loop_
_entity_poly.entity_id
_entity_poly.type
_entity_poly.pdbx_seq_one_letter_code
_entity_poly.pdbx_strand_id
1 'polypeptide(L)'
;MPYVKEEGPSQMIGDLVSADYGWSWSPDGKEEAHIFFKAGKNCEGYFMNQDILEQAERSMDILEKYYTNENHVLIFNNATTHLKHADGALSARNMLKGISKVGNNWGMEVNV
;
A
#
# COMPACT_ATOMS: atom_id res chain seq x y z
N MET A 1 -24.47 -10.60 8.56
CA MET A 1 -24.35 -9.12 8.60
C MET A 1 -23.06 -8.73 7.89
N PRO A 2 -23.04 -7.81 6.92
CA PRO A 2 -21.79 -7.31 6.36
C PRO A 2 -20.99 -6.56 7.43
N TYR A 3 -19.68 -6.77 7.46
CA TYR A 3 -18.77 -6.10 8.40
C TYR A 3 -18.51 -4.65 7.97
N VAL A 4 -18.41 -3.74 8.93
CA VAL A 4 -17.94 -2.37 8.67
C VAL A 4 -16.48 -2.45 8.21
N LYS A 5 -16.15 -1.75 7.11
CA LYS A 5 -14.86 -1.79 6.38
C LYS A 5 -13.62 -1.40 7.22
N GLU A 6 -13.78 -1.12 8.50
CA GLU A 6 -12.74 -0.58 9.38
C GLU A 6 -12.48 -1.42 10.64
N GLU A 7 -13.29 -2.44 10.91
CA GLU A 7 -13.11 -3.25 12.13
C GLU A 7 -12.18 -4.45 11.95
N GLY A 8 -11.89 -4.85 10.70
CA GLY A 8 -11.04 -5.99 10.37
C GLY A 8 -9.61 -5.61 9.97
N PRO A 9 -8.62 -6.50 10.21
CA PRO A 9 -7.29 -6.34 9.62
C PRO A 9 -7.43 -6.27 8.09
N SER A 10 -6.91 -5.19 7.50
CA SER A 10 -6.87 -5.03 6.05
C SER A 10 -5.45 -5.31 5.58
N GLN A 11 -5.27 -6.35 4.78
CA GLN A 11 -3.99 -6.67 4.14
C GLN A 11 -4.05 -6.17 2.69
N MET A 12 -3.03 -5.42 2.26
CA MET A 12 -2.82 -5.07 0.86
C MET A 12 -1.56 -5.77 0.36
N ILE A 13 -1.53 -6.07 -0.94
CA ILE A 13 -0.45 -6.78 -1.61
C ILE A 13 -0.08 -5.97 -2.86
N GLY A 14 1.19 -5.63 -3.00
CA GLY A 14 1.75 -5.19 -4.27
C GLY A 14 2.35 -6.40 -4.99
N ASP A 15 1.92 -6.67 -6.23
CA ASP A 15 2.49 -7.72 -7.08
C ASP A 15 2.58 -7.24 -8.53
N LEU A 16 3.36 -7.94 -9.35
CA LEU A 16 3.50 -7.74 -10.79
C LEU A 16 2.79 -8.88 -11.53
N VAL A 17 2.20 -8.54 -12.68
CA VAL A 17 1.47 -9.50 -13.51
C VAL A 17 1.91 -9.39 -14.96
N SER A 18 2.16 -10.55 -15.57
CA SER A 18 2.45 -10.74 -16.99
C SER A 18 1.30 -11.50 -17.65
N ALA A 19 1.03 -11.21 -18.92
CA ALA A 19 0.08 -11.99 -19.71
C ALA A 19 0.56 -13.43 -19.94
N ASP A 20 1.88 -13.63 -20.04
CA ASP A 20 2.49 -14.92 -20.37
C ASP A 20 2.75 -15.77 -19.11
N TYR A 21 3.10 -15.12 -17.99
CA TYR A 21 3.53 -15.81 -16.76
C TYR A 21 2.53 -15.73 -15.60
N GLY A 22 1.50 -14.88 -15.72
CA GLY A 22 0.62 -14.58 -14.60
C GLY A 22 1.33 -13.73 -13.55
N TRP A 23 1.09 -14.03 -12.27
CA TRP A 23 1.76 -13.35 -11.15
C TRP A 23 3.27 -13.60 -11.17
N SER A 24 4.06 -12.65 -10.67
CA SER A 24 5.53 -12.67 -10.71
C SER A 24 6.13 -13.69 -9.73
N TRP A 25 5.85 -14.95 -9.96
CA TRP A 25 6.23 -16.10 -9.16
C TRP A 25 7.10 -17.04 -10.00
N SER A 26 7.92 -17.86 -9.34
CA SER A 26 8.64 -18.93 -10.02
C SER A 26 7.65 -19.94 -10.65
N PRO A 27 8.07 -20.66 -11.72
CA PRO A 27 7.24 -21.70 -12.33
C PRO A 27 6.75 -22.78 -11.36
N ASP A 28 7.49 -23.02 -10.27
CA ASP A 28 7.13 -23.96 -9.21
C ASP A 28 6.41 -23.33 -8.01
N GLY A 29 6.16 -22.02 -8.05
CA GLY A 29 5.41 -21.27 -7.04
C GLY A 29 6.10 -21.13 -5.68
N LYS A 30 7.43 -21.29 -5.61
CA LYS A 30 8.20 -21.21 -4.35
C LYS A 30 8.90 -19.87 -4.12
N GLU A 31 9.12 -19.12 -5.19
CA GLU A 31 9.68 -17.78 -5.14
C GLU A 31 8.62 -16.81 -5.63
N GLU A 32 8.41 -15.72 -4.90
CA GLU A 32 7.36 -14.74 -5.18
C GLU A 32 7.91 -13.33 -4.95
N ALA A 33 7.51 -12.39 -5.80
CA ALA A 33 7.96 -11.00 -5.72
C ALA A 33 6.98 -10.08 -4.96
N HIS A 34 5.85 -10.60 -4.47
CA HIS A 34 4.86 -9.74 -3.85
C HIS A 34 5.36 -9.11 -2.55
N ILE A 35 4.80 -7.95 -2.22
CA ILE A 35 5.06 -7.25 -0.95
C ILE A 35 3.75 -7.07 -0.20
N PHE A 36 3.72 -7.58 1.02
CA PHE A 36 2.60 -7.35 1.94
C PHE A 36 2.76 -6.03 2.66
N PHE A 37 1.67 -5.27 2.76
CA PHE A 37 1.62 -4.16 3.71
C PHE A 37 0.25 -4.08 4.38
N LYS A 38 0.28 -3.76 5.67
CA LYS A 38 -0.94 -3.67 6.48
C LYS A 38 -1.59 -2.31 6.30
N ALA A 39 -2.89 -2.33 6.07
CA ALA A 39 -3.73 -1.16 5.86
C ALA A 39 -4.79 -1.03 6.96
N GLY A 40 -5.52 0.08 6.93
CA GLY A 40 -6.64 0.33 7.83
C GLY A 40 -6.19 0.44 9.29
N LYS A 41 -6.88 -0.27 10.19
CA LYS A 41 -6.64 -0.20 11.64
C LYS A 41 -5.24 -0.67 12.06
N ASN A 42 -4.66 -1.61 11.31
CA ASN A 42 -3.31 -2.15 11.54
C ASN A 42 -2.27 -1.50 10.63
N CYS A 43 -2.55 -0.30 10.10
CA CYS A 43 -1.63 0.41 9.21
C CYS A 43 -0.30 0.70 9.91
N GLU A 44 0.76 0.01 9.48
CA GLU A 44 2.13 0.11 9.99
C GLU A 44 2.99 1.13 9.20
N GLY A 45 2.37 1.87 8.28
CA GLY A 45 3.06 2.86 7.46
C GLY A 45 2.44 3.00 6.07
N TYR A 46 3.19 3.64 5.19
CA TYR A 46 2.90 3.71 3.75
C TYR A 46 3.72 2.67 3.01
N PHE A 47 3.27 2.31 1.80
CA PHE A 47 4.12 1.63 0.84
C PHE A 47 5.19 2.62 0.36
N MET A 48 6.45 2.30 0.60
CA MET A 48 7.60 3.16 0.41
C MET A 48 8.35 2.81 -0.87
N ASN A 49 9.23 3.72 -1.29
CA ASN A 49 10.13 3.46 -2.42
C ASN A 49 11.00 2.21 -2.19
N GLN A 50 11.37 1.92 -0.93
CA GLN A 50 12.14 0.72 -0.61
C GLN A 50 11.34 -0.55 -0.91
N ASP A 51 10.03 -0.56 -0.68
CA ASP A 51 9.16 -1.69 -1.00
C ASP A 51 9.07 -1.91 -2.52
N ILE A 52 9.06 -0.82 -3.30
CA ILE A 52 9.12 -0.87 -4.77
C ILE A 52 10.45 -1.48 -5.23
N LEU A 53 11.57 -1.06 -4.64
CA LEU A 53 12.89 -1.60 -4.96
C LEU A 53 12.98 -3.09 -4.62
N GLU A 54 12.53 -3.48 -3.44
CA GLU A 54 12.51 -4.88 -2.99
C GLU A 54 11.66 -5.76 -3.91
N GLN A 55 10.48 -5.28 -4.30
CA GLN A 55 9.62 -5.96 -5.27
C GLN A 55 10.32 -6.11 -6.63
N ALA A 56 10.96 -5.04 -7.12
CA ALA A 56 11.65 -5.05 -8.40
C ALA A 56 12.84 -6.02 -8.40
N GLU A 57 13.67 -5.99 -7.36
CA GLU A 57 14.81 -6.90 -7.18
C GLU A 57 14.35 -8.37 -7.18
N ARG A 58 13.34 -8.72 -6.37
CA ARG A 58 12.80 -10.08 -6.36
C ARG A 58 12.25 -10.53 -7.71
N SER A 59 11.59 -9.61 -8.43
CA SER A 59 11.07 -9.91 -9.76
C SER A 59 12.20 -10.15 -10.75
N MET A 60 13.24 -9.32 -10.72
CA MET A 60 14.41 -9.48 -11.57
C MET A 60 15.13 -10.81 -11.27
N ASP A 61 15.29 -11.18 -10.00
CA ASP A 61 15.89 -12.46 -9.60
C ASP A 61 15.10 -13.66 -10.17
N ILE A 62 13.76 -13.63 -10.09
CA ILE A 62 12.89 -14.67 -10.67
C ILE A 62 13.02 -14.70 -12.20
N LEU A 63 12.99 -13.54 -12.84
CA LEU A 63 13.04 -13.43 -14.31
C LEU A 63 14.40 -13.89 -14.86
N GLU A 64 15.50 -13.48 -14.24
CA GLU A 64 16.85 -13.91 -14.62
C GLU A 64 17.07 -15.40 -14.39
N LYS A 65 16.45 -15.99 -13.38
CA LYS A 65 16.63 -17.41 -13.06
C LYS A 65 15.81 -18.35 -13.95
N TYR A 66 14.55 -17.98 -14.24
CA TYR A 66 13.61 -18.90 -14.87
C TYR A 66 13.28 -18.54 -16.34
N TYR A 67 13.55 -17.31 -16.77
CA TYR A 67 13.15 -16.78 -18.08
C TYR A 67 14.33 -16.07 -18.77
N THR A 68 15.49 -16.76 -18.84
CA THR A 68 16.80 -16.22 -19.24
C THR A 68 16.93 -15.75 -20.69
N ASN A 69 16.06 -16.21 -21.58
CA ASN A 69 16.20 -15.99 -23.03
C ASN A 69 15.33 -14.83 -23.56
N GLU A 70 14.83 -13.99 -22.65
CA GLU A 70 13.84 -12.98 -22.94
C GLU A 70 14.25 -11.63 -22.35
N ASN A 71 13.74 -10.56 -22.95
CA ASN A 71 13.88 -9.23 -22.39
C ASN A 71 12.59 -8.86 -21.67
N HIS A 72 12.72 -8.48 -20.41
CA HIS A 72 11.59 -8.14 -19.55
C HIS A 72 11.51 -6.63 -19.34
N VAL A 73 10.30 -6.07 -19.35
CA VAL A 73 10.04 -4.67 -19.04
C VAL A 73 9.10 -4.61 -17.84
N LEU A 74 9.60 -4.08 -16.72
CA LEU A 74 8.79 -3.86 -15.53
C LEU A 74 8.10 -2.50 -15.62
N ILE A 75 6.76 -2.49 -15.49
CA ILE A 75 5.95 -1.27 -15.59
C ILE A 75 5.30 -1.00 -14.23
N PHE A 76 5.67 0.11 -13.61
CA PHE A 76 5.05 0.59 -12.38
C PHE A 76 4.05 1.70 -12.68
N ASN A 77 2.88 1.63 -12.05
CA ASN A 77 1.91 2.72 -12.10
C ASN A 77 2.36 3.88 -11.19
N ASN A 78 2.97 4.91 -11.75
CA ASN A 78 3.33 6.13 -11.04
C ASN A 78 2.17 7.15 -11.01
N ALA A 79 0.98 6.72 -10.59
CA ALA A 79 -0.15 7.62 -10.45
C ALA A 79 0.15 8.66 -9.35
N THR A 80 0.16 9.94 -9.73
CA THR A 80 0.47 11.08 -8.86
C THR A 80 -0.53 11.29 -7.72
N THR A 81 -1.64 10.55 -7.74
CA THR A 81 -2.66 10.53 -6.69
C THR A 81 -2.26 9.69 -5.47
N HIS A 82 -1.19 8.89 -5.54
CA HIS A 82 -0.71 8.04 -4.43
C HIS A 82 0.54 8.58 -3.75
N LEU A 83 0.66 9.89 -3.59
CA LEU A 83 1.79 10.49 -2.89
C LEU A 83 1.72 10.24 -1.38
N LYS A 84 2.86 9.86 -0.81
CA LYS A 84 3.06 9.88 0.64
C LYS A 84 2.84 11.32 1.14
N HIS A 85 2.12 11.46 2.25
CA HIS A 85 2.09 12.74 2.97
C HIS A 85 3.50 13.13 3.44
N ALA A 86 3.80 14.43 3.48
CA ALA A 86 5.06 14.91 4.08
C ALA A 86 5.16 14.43 5.55
N ASP A 87 6.37 14.16 6.03
CA ASP A 87 6.58 13.56 7.36
C ASP A 87 5.99 14.39 8.51
N GLY A 88 5.87 15.71 8.34
CA GLY A 88 5.23 16.62 9.28
C GLY A 88 3.78 17.01 8.95
N ALA A 89 3.17 16.44 7.91
CA ALA A 89 1.82 16.79 7.51
C ALA A 89 0.80 16.35 8.56
N LEU A 90 -0.15 17.24 8.88
CA LEU A 90 -1.23 16.94 9.82
C LEU A 90 -2.07 15.76 9.30
N SER A 91 -2.27 14.77 10.16
CA SER A 91 -3.12 13.63 9.85
C SER A 91 -4.58 13.95 10.11
N ALA A 92 -5.43 13.79 9.09
CA ALA A 92 -6.88 13.92 9.24
C ALA A 92 -7.50 12.76 10.06
N ARG A 93 -6.75 11.69 10.37
CA ARG A 93 -7.27 10.54 11.14
C ARG A 93 -7.84 10.94 12.50
N ASN A 94 -7.27 11.97 13.12
CA ASN A 94 -7.69 12.46 14.43
C ASN A 94 -8.54 13.73 14.35
N MET A 95 -8.85 14.20 13.13
CA MET A 95 -9.77 15.31 12.96
C MET A 95 -11.19 14.83 13.24
N LEU A 96 -11.83 15.47 14.22
CA LEU A 96 -13.22 15.20 14.55
C LEU A 96 -14.11 15.59 13.36
N LYS A 97 -15.05 14.70 13.02
CA LYS A 97 -16.08 14.96 12.01
C LYS A 97 -17.19 15.81 12.65
N GLY A 98 -16.85 17.05 12.99
CA GLY A 98 -17.75 18.00 13.68
C GLY A 98 -17.05 18.82 14.76
N ILE A 99 -17.78 19.77 15.34
CA ILE A 99 -17.31 20.58 16.46
C ILE A 99 -17.21 19.69 17.70
N SER A 100 -16.06 19.67 18.36
CA SER A 100 -15.89 18.96 19.63
C SER A 100 -16.89 19.49 20.68
N LYS A 101 -17.16 18.72 21.73
CA LYS A 101 -17.96 19.20 22.86
C LYS A 101 -17.35 20.48 23.46
N VAL A 102 -18.22 21.35 24.01
CA VAL A 102 -17.82 22.56 24.74
C VAL A 102 -16.76 22.20 25.79
N GLY A 103 -15.63 22.91 25.76
CA GLY A 103 -14.44 22.65 26.58
C GLY A 103 -13.28 22.03 25.80
N ASN A 104 -13.56 21.30 24.72
CA ASN A 104 -12.56 20.70 23.81
C ASN A 104 -12.72 21.18 22.35
N ASN A 105 -13.57 22.18 22.14
CA ASN A 105 -13.93 22.79 20.85
C ASN A 105 -12.89 23.77 20.30
N TRP A 106 -11.65 23.72 20.80
CA TRP A 106 -10.53 24.54 20.31
C TRP A 106 -10.85 26.04 20.19
N GLY A 107 -11.67 26.56 21.11
CA GLY A 107 -12.07 27.98 21.13
C GLY A 107 -13.17 28.37 20.15
N MET A 108 -13.82 27.43 19.46
CA MET A 108 -14.96 27.75 18.60
C MET A 108 -16.23 28.03 19.42
N GLU A 109 -16.81 29.22 19.29
CA GLU A 109 -18.11 29.52 19.90
C GLU A 109 -19.21 28.65 19.28
N VAL A 110 -19.95 27.93 20.13
CA VAL A 110 -21.10 27.12 19.71
C VAL A 110 -22.34 27.88 20.15
N ASN A 111 -23.14 28.38 19.19
CA ASN A 111 -24.46 28.92 19.50
C ASN A 111 -25.32 27.77 20.04
N VAL A 112 -25.77 27.92 21.29
CA VAL A 112 -26.73 27.02 21.96
C VAL A 112 -28.14 27.41 21.56
#